data_AF-A0A0P1AMT0-F1
#
_entry.id   AF-A0A0P1AMT0-F1
#
_cell.length_a   1.000
_cell.length_b   1.000
_cell.length_c   1.000
_cell.angle_alpha   90.00
_cell.angle_beta   90.00
_cell.angle_gamma   90.00
#
_symmetry.space_group_name_H-M   'P 1'
#
loop_
_entity.id
_entity.type
_entity.pdbx_description
1 polymer ?
#
loop_
_entity_poly.entity_id
_entity_poly.type
_entity_poly.pdbx_seq_one_letter_code
_entity_poly.pdbx_strand_id
1 'polypeptide(L)'
;MIEKLMKRNEYNHLAKKVRQYDDLEKALQSNEMEALYNLCMNHNRENRAKKQLSAVKPLLQKYGSNNLRNDLGNLAENDGYNQQMIKHLSQEIRRKEWLKTKMSIDEVFDLLHFGDDLTTDIQAGKFDELKEYMLSLGRKKYKDQVSDHVDDELVKFLISKFGGDGNFVKQMSKAKLSGVNDESVSGLESALFRTWHGETELAVWNRLQFGNDALEALTSGKVEIAHKYYTESGSSENYIAIDYFQTSFPIPRVTVALALAKLEPATSEFATMMQHEQIKFWLSKNHDTSVVFDFLKFSRNPMNRFLDVKLEALSFYISLLNPTQPYVKAGDLWDLARLAVGSSIENDPARLLPCDIPLLELLFGKWRSRNIPSDELYEQIHGGKMADADYTDQSVVDEYKNFGKVDGSIVITSVPFPRRS
;
A
#
# COMPACT_ATOMS: atom_id res chain seq x y z
N MET A 1 -33.85 -14.31 -25.71
CA MET A 1 -34.43 -15.66 -25.48
C MET A 1 -33.88 -16.69 -26.46
N ILE A 2 -33.81 -16.36 -27.75
CA ILE A 2 -33.30 -17.24 -28.82
C ILE A 2 -31.83 -17.63 -28.61
N GLU A 3 -30.96 -16.69 -28.25
CA GLU A 3 -29.53 -16.96 -27.99
C GLU A 3 -29.29 -17.95 -26.83
N LYS A 4 -30.06 -17.84 -25.73
CA LYS A 4 -30.01 -18.80 -24.60
C LYS A 4 -30.48 -20.21 -24.99
N LEU A 5 -31.42 -20.31 -25.92
CA LEU A 5 -31.88 -21.59 -26.47
C LEU A 5 -30.81 -22.21 -27.38
N MET A 6 -30.14 -21.40 -28.20
CA MET A 6 -29.04 -21.85 -29.07
C MET A 6 -27.86 -22.41 -28.26
N LYS A 7 -27.35 -21.69 -27.25
CA LYS A 7 -26.25 -22.16 -26.38
C LYS A 7 -26.56 -23.49 -25.67
N ARG A 8 -27.83 -23.71 -25.29
CA ARG A 8 -28.24 -24.96 -24.60
C ARG A 8 -28.36 -26.15 -25.54
N ASN A 9 -28.77 -25.93 -26.78
CA ASN A 9 -28.80 -26.97 -27.81
C ASN A 9 -27.38 -27.40 -28.19
N GLU A 10 -26.48 -26.42 -28.35
CA GLU A 10 -25.07 -26.67 -28.61
C GLU A 10 -24.41 -27.48 -27.49
N TYR A 11 -24.65 -27.10 -26.23
CA TYR A 11 -24.19 -27.87 -25.07
C TYR A 11 -24.68 -29.32 -25.11
N ASN A 12 -25.98 -29.54 -25.37
CA ASN A 12 -26.54 -30.89 -25.40
C ASN A 12 -25.94 -31.75 -26.53
N HIS A 13 -25.65 -31.13 -27.67
CA HIS A 13 -25.00 -31.79 -28.82
C HIS A 13 -23.57 -32.21 -28.48
N LEU A 14 -22.75 -31.29 -27.99
CA LEU A 14 -21.37 -31.58 -27.59
C LEU A 14 -21.32 -32.61 -26.45
N ALA A 15 -22.17 -32.47 -25.44
CA ALA A 15 -22.31 -33.43 -24.35
C ALA A 15 -22.69 -34.84 -24.85
N LYS A 16 -23.51 -34.94 -25.90
CA LYS A 16 -23.85 -36.23 -26.51
C LYS A 16 -22.64 -36.84 -27.21
N LYS A 17 -21.89 -36.06 -27.99
CA LYS A 17 -20.69 -36.54 -28.68
C LYS A 17 -19.60 -36.99 -27.70
N VAL A 18 -19.34 -36.23 -26.64
CA VAL A 18 -18.35 -36.60 -25.61
C VAL A 18 -18.66 -37.96 -24.97
N ARG A 19 -19.95 -38.32 -24.81
CA ARG A 19 -20.36 -39.62 -24.25
C ARG A 19 -20.30 -40.78 -25.24
N GLN A 20 -20.03 -40.53 -26.53
CA GLN A 20 -19.86 -41.58 -27.54
C GLN A 20 -18.47 -42.22 -27.51
N TYR A 21 -17.49 -41.55 -26.92
CA TYR A 21 -16.18 -42.15 -26.65
C TYR A 21 -16.34 -43.25 -25.60
N ASP A 22 -15.72 -44.41 -25.85
CA ASP A 22 -15.75 -45.53 -24.90
C ASP A 22 -14.67 -45.40 -23.82
N ASP A 23 -13.61 -44.65 -24.14
CA ASP A 23 -12.45 -44.43 -23.30
C ASP A 23 -12.38 -42.97 -22.84
N LEU A 24 -12.10 -42.75 -21.56
CA LEU A 24 -12.06 -41.43 -20.94
C LEU A 24 -10.90 -40.59 -21.49
N GLU A 25 -9.72 -41.18 -21.67
CA GLU A 25 -8.56 -40.44 -22.16
C GLU A 25 -8.80 -39.92 -23.58
N LYS A 26 -9.33 -40.75 -24.48
CA LYS A 26 -9.75 -40.34 -25.82
C LYS A 26 -10.81 -39.24 -25.79
N ALA A 27 -11.76 -39.31 -24.85
CA ALA A 27 -12.75 -38.27 -24.69
C ALA A 27 -12.09 -36.95 -24.25
N LEU A 28 -11.18 -36.98 -23.28
CA LEU A 28 -10.48 -35.80 -22.77
C LEU A 28 -9.56 -35.14 -23.81
N GLN A 29 -9.01 -35.92 -24.75
CA GLN A 29 -8.20 -35.41 -25.87
C GLN A 29 -9.02 -34.95 -27.08
N SER A 30 -10.35 -35.17 -27.07
CA SER A 30 -11.18 -34.88 -28.23
C SER A 30 -11.46 -33.38 -28.39
N ASN A 31 -11.54 -32.94 -29.64
CA ASN A 31 -11.99 -31.58 -29.99
C ASN A 31 -13.40 -31.29 -29.46
N GLU A 32 -14.27 -32.30 -29.35
CA GLU A 32 -15.59 -32.15 -28.77
C GLU A 32 -15.55 -31.80 -27.27
N MET A 33 -14.61 -32.38 -26.52
CA MET A 33 -14.47 -32.10 -25.10
C MET A 33 -13.91 -30.70 -24.87
N GLU A 34 -12.91 -30.29 -25.67
CA GLU A 34 -12.38 -28.93 -25.62
C GLU A 34 -13.46 -27.90 -26.00
N ALA A 35 -14.24 -28.16 -27.05
CA ALA A 35 -15.37 -27.31 -27.43
C ALA A 35 -16.44 -27.24 -26.33
N LEU A 36 -16.77 -28.38 -25.69
CA LEU A 36 -17.72 -28.42 -24.58
C LEU A 36 -17.22 -27.61 -23.38
N TYR A 37 -15.94 -27.76 -23.03
CA TYR A 37 -15.28 -27.02 -21.96
C TYR A 37 -15.32 -25.52 -22.23
N ASN A 38 -14.86 -25.08 -23.40
CA ASN A 38 -14.83 -23.67 -23.78
C ASN A 38 -16.23 -23.05 -23.81
N LEU A 39 -17.23 -23.78 -24.33
CA LEU A 39 -18.64 -23.35 -24.29
C LEU A 39 -19.12 -23.15 -22.84
N CYS A 40 -18.81 -24.09 -21.94
CA CYS A 40 -19.19 -23.97 -20.54
C CYS A 40 -18.49 -22.79 -19.87
N MET A 41 -17.19 -22.59 -20.10
CA MET A 41 -16.42 -21.48 -19.54
C MET A 41 -16.97 -20.12 -19.98
N ASN A 42 -17.21 -19.94 -21.28
CA ASN A 42 -17.75 -18.69 -21.82
C ASN A 42 -19.16 -18.41 -21.30
N HIS A 43 -20.05 -19.41 -21.36
CA HIS A 43 -21.41 -19.27 -20.86
C HIS A 43 -21.47 -18.96 -19.36
N ASN A 44 -20.62 -19.60 -18.56
CA ASN A 44 -20.59 -19.43 -17.10
C ASN A 44 -20.00 -18.08 -16.68
N ARG A 45 -19.01 -17.57 -17.42
CA ARG A 45 -18.48 -16.21 -17.23
C ARG A 45 -19.55 -15.15 -17.45
N GLU A 46 -20.37 -15.30 -18.48
CA GLU A 46 -21.46 -14.38 -18.82
C GLU A 46 -22.70 -14.53 -17.93
N ASN A 47 -22.93 -15.71 -17.34
CA ASN A 47 -24.14 -16.02 -16.57
C ASN A 47 -23.81 -16.47 -15.14
N ARG A 48 -23.25 -15.57 -14.33
CA ARG A 48 -22.72 -15.84 -12.97
C ARG A 48 -23.75 -16.41 -11.96
N ALA A 49 -25.06 -16.17 -12.13
CA ALA A 49 -26.03 -16.37 -11.03
C ALA A 49 -27.06 -17.52 -11.14
N LYS A 50 -27.44 -18.02 -12.34
CA LYS A 50 -28.71 -18.81 -12.44
C LYS A 50 -28.67 -20.16 -13.15
N LYS A 51 -27.81 -20.39 -14.14
CA LYS A 51 -27.82 -21.65 -14.95
C LYS A 51 -26.43 -21.97 -15.52
N GLN A 52 -25.48 -22.27 -14.65
CA GLN A 52 -24.18 -22.72 -15.11
C GLN A 52 -24.28 -24.07 -15.83
N LEU A 53 -23.52 -24.20 -16.92
CA LEU A 53 -23.27 -25.44 -17.61
C LEU A 53 -22.09 -26.16 -16.94
N SER A 54 -22.07 -27.49 -17.07
CA SER A 54 -21.10 -28.35 -16.42
C SER A 54 -20.45 -29.25 -17.46
N ALA A 55 -19.17 -29.02 -17.74
CA ALA A 55 -18.39 -29.87 -18.64
C ALA A 55 -18.15 -31.27 -18.02
N VAL A 56 -18.14 -31.35 -16.68
CA VAL A 56 -18.02 -32.61 -15.93
C VAL A 56 -19.28 -33.48 -16.00
N LYS A 57 -20.47 -32.90 -16.13
CA LYS A 57 -21.73 -33.66 -16.04
C LYS A 57 -21.82 -34.80 -17.07
N PRO A 58 -21.50 -34.62 -18.36
CA PRO A 58 -21.51 -35.71 -19.33
C PRO A 58 -20.48 -36.80 -19.01
N LEU A 59 -19.29 -36.41 -18.51
CA LEU A 59 -18.24 -37.35 -18.11
C LEU A 59 -18.69 -38.21 -16.92
N LEU A 60 -19.25 -37.60 -15.86
CA LEU A 60 -19.80 -38.33 -14.72
C LEU A 60 -20.90 -39.32 -15.11
N GLN A 61 -21.73 -38.97 -16.11
CA GLN A 61 -22.81 -39.83 -16.60
C GLN A 61 -22.30 -41.08 -17.33
N LYS A 62 -21.16 -41.00 -18.03
CA LYS A 62 -20.62 -42.11 -18.83
C LYS A 62 -19.59 -42.94 -18.04
N TYR A 63 -18.69 -42.28 -17.31
CA TYR A 63 -17.50 -42.93 -16.72
C TYR A 63 -17.61 -43.13 -15.19
N GLY A 64 -18.58 -42.51 -14.52
CA GLY A 64 -18.74 -42.59 -13.07
C GLY A 64 -17.76 -41.72 -12.27
N SER A 65 -18.07 -41.49 -10.99
CA SER A 65 -17.34 -40.51 -10.15
C SER A 65 -15.96 -40.97 -9.70
N ASN A 66 -15.79 -42.26 -9.40
CA ASN A 66 -14.53 -42.78 -8.85
C ASN A 66 -13.44 -42.83 -9.93
N ASN A 67 -13.76 -43.36 -11.10
CA ASN A 67 -12.83 -43.42 -12.24
C ASN A 67 -12.42 -42.01 -12.65
N LEU A 68 -13.39 -41.11 -12.88
CA LEU A 68 -13.12 -39.75 -13.32
C LEU A 68 -12.23 -38.98 -12.32
N ARG A 69 -12.40 -39.16 -11.00
CA ARG A 69 -11.57 -38.50 -9.98
C ARG A 69 -10.12 -39.02 -9.99
N ASN A 70 -9.95 -40.34 -10.06
CA ASN A 70 -8.61 -40.96 -10.04
C ASN A 70 -7.85 -40.64 -11.32
N ASP A 71 -8.52 -40.77 -12.46
CA ASP A 71 -7.89 -40.59 -13.77
C ASP A 71 -7.48 -39.13 -13.99
N LEU A 72 -8.36 -38.16 -13.69
CA LEU A 72 -7.98 -36.75 -13.83
C LEU A 72 -6.83 -36.33 -12.89
N GLY A 73 -6.73 -36.94 -11.71
CA GLY A 73 -5.60 -36.72 -10.81
C GLY A 73 -4.27 -37.15 -11.43
N ASN A 74 -4.25 -38.29 -12.11
CA ASN A 74 -3.05 -38.80 -12.80
C ASN A 74 -2.71 -38.01 -14.07
N LEU A 75 -3.71 -37.42 -14.73
CA LEU A 75 -3.54 -36.69 -16.00
C LEU A 75 -3.15 -35.22 -15.81
N ALA A 76 -3.29 -34.67 -14.59
CA ALA A 76 -2.98 -33.28 -14.26
C ALA A 76 -1.48 -32.92 -14.36
N GLU A 77 -0.60 -33.91 -14.58
CA GLU A 77 0.85 -33.71 -14.76
C GLU A 77 1.34 -34.20 -16.14
N ASN A 78 0.43 -34.58 -17.05
CA ASN A 78 0.78 -35.17 -18.34
C ASN A 78 0.69 -34.15 -19.49
N ASP A 79 1.83 -33.79 -20.09
CA ASP A 79 1.91 -32.79 -21.18
C ASP A 79 1.05 -33.10 -22.43
N GLY A 80 0.52 -34.32 -22.57
CA GLY A 80 -0.39 -34.72 -23.65
C GLY A 80 -1.83 -34.20 -23.53
N TYR A 81 -2.15 -33.40 -22.52
CA TYR A 81 -3.51 -32.92 -22.25
C TYR A 81 -3.56 -31.39 -22.08
N ASN A 82 -4.74 -30.82 -22.34
CA ASN A 82 -5.02 -29.42 -21.99
C ASN A 82 -5.08 -29.29 -20.45
N GLN A 83 -3.94 -28.91 -19.86
CA GLN A 83 -3.76 -28.89 -18.40
C GLN A 83 -4.72 -27.96 -17.67
N GLN A 84 -5.05 -26.82 -18.28
CA GLN A 84 -6.04 -25.91 -17.73
C GLN A 84 -7.42 -26.58 -17.63
N MET A 85 -7.85 -27.26 -18.71
CA MET A 85 -9.11 -28.00 -18.71
C MET A 85 -9.10 -29.10 -17.65
N ILE A 86 -8.05 -29.93 -17.58
CA ILE A 86 -7.95 -31.03 -16.60
C ILE A 86 -8.02 -30.50 -15.17
N LYS A 87 -7.30 -29.42 -14.86
CA LYS A 87 -7.37 -28.73 -13.56
C LYS A 87 -8.80 -28.28 -13.25
N HIS A 88 -9.46 -27.57 -14.16
CA HIS A 88 -10.83 -27.09 -13.94
C HIS A 88 -11.85 -28.23 -13.74
N LEU A 89 -11.77 -29.30 -14.54
CA LEU A 89 -12.65 -30.47 -14.40
C LEU A 89 -12.46 -31.13 -13.04
N SER A 90 -11.21 -31.30 -12.61
CA SER A 90 -10.85 -31.87 -11.30
C SER A 90 -11.43 -31.06 -10.15
N GLN A 91 -11.29 -29.74 -10.19
CA GLN A 91 -11.85 -28.83 -9.20
C GLN A 91 -13.39 -28.88 -9.17
N GLU A 92 -14.05 -28.94 -10.33
CA GLU A 92 -15.52 -29.02 -10.39
C GLU A 92 -16.05 -30.34 -9.80
N ILE A 93 -15.38 -31.47 -10.04
CA ILE A 93 -15.73 -32.77 -9.43
C ILE A 93 -15.60 -32.69 -7.92
N ARG A 94 -14.46 -32.17 -7.44
CA ARG A 94 -14.18 -32.03 -6.02
C ARG A 94 -15.23 -31.15 -5.32
N ARG A 95 -15.57 -29.98 -5.89
CA ARG A 95 -16.65 -29.12 -5.37
C ARG A 95 -18.01 -29.83 -5.32
N LYS A 96 -18.35 -30.64 -6.33
CA LYS A 96 -19.61 -31.41 -6.31
C LYS A 96 -19.65 -32.41 -5.16
N GLU A 97 -18.53 -33.05 -4.85
CA GLU A 97 -18.46 -33.97 -3.72
C GLU A 97 -18.58 -33.24 -2.38
N TRP A 98 -17.90 -32.10 -2.22
CA TRP A 98 -18.04 -31.24 -1.03
C TRP A 98 -19.49 -30.80 -0.81
N LEU A 99 -20.18 -30.38 -1.87
CA LEU A 99 -21.59 -30.00 -1.80
C LEU A 99 -22.52 -31.18 -1.45
N LYS A 100 -22.22 -32.37 -2.00
CA LYS A 100 -23.01 -33.59 -1.74
C LYS A 100 -22.85 -34.06 -0.29
N THR A 101 -21.63 -33.98 0.23
CA THR A 101 -21.27 -34.34 1.61
C THR A 101 -21.58 -33.22 2.61
N LYS A 102 -21.99 -32.03 2.12
CA LYS A 102 -22.34 -30.85 2.92
C LYS A 102 -21.19 -30.38 3.81
N MET A 103 -19.97 -30.40 3.29
CA MET A 103 -18.80 -29.91 4.00
C MET A 103 -18.96 -28.43 4.39
N SER A 104 -18.50 -28.11 5.58
CA SER A 104 -18.35 -26.74 6.05
C SER A 104 -17.25 -26.00 5.26
N ILE A 105 -17.23 -24.68 5.36
CA ILE A 105 -16.19 -23.84 4.75
C ILE A 105 -14.84 -24.14 5.41
N ASP A 106 -14.81 -24.38 6.73
CA ASP A 106 -13.60 -24.78 7.46
C ASP A 106 -13.02 -26.10 6.95
N GLU A 107 -13.85 -27.14 6.80
CA GLU A 107 -13.37 -28.44 6.26
C GLU A 107 -12.79 -28.29 4.85
N VAL A 108 -13.43 -27.49 3.99
CA VAL A 108 -12.91 -27.24 2.63
C VAL A 108 -11.62 -26.43 2.66
N PHE A 109 -11.52 -25.43 3.52
CA PHE A 109 -10.30 -24.64 3.71
C PHE A 109 -9.13 -25.52 4.15
N ASP A 110 -9.35 -26.39 5.14
CA ASP A 110 -8.34 -27.32 5.64
C ASP A 110 -7.90 -28.33 4.56
N LEU A 111 -8.85 -28.83 3.75
CA LEU A 111 -8.57 -29.71 2.61
C LEU A 111 -7.81 -29.03 1.46
N LEU A 112 -7.96 -27.71 1.31
CA LEU A 112 -7.20 -26.92 0.34
C LEU A 112 -5.78 -26.62 0.82
N HIS A 113 -5.46 -26.93 2.07
CA HIS A 113 -4.15 -26.73 2.69
C HIS A 113 -3.64 -25.29 2.49
N PHE A 114 -4.49 -24.30 2.82
CA PHE A 114 -4.06 -22.89 2.85
C PHE A 114 -2.87 -22.71 3.79
N GLY A 115 -1.92 -21.88 3.36
CA GLY A 115 -0.77 -21.51 4.17
C GLY A 115 -0.96 -20.16 4.86
N ASP A 116 0.14 -19.64 5.40
CA ASP A 116 0.18 -18.32 6.04
C ASP A 116 0.47 -17.18 5.04
N ASP A 117 0.61 -17.49 3.75
CA ASP A 117 0.88 -16.54 2.67
C ASP A 117 -0.23 -16.61 1.61
N LEU A 118 -1.08 -15.59 1.62
CA LEU A 118 -2.20 -15.46 0.69
C LEU A 118 -1.74 -15.38 -0.77
N THR A 119 -0.54 -14.84 -1.03
CA THR A 119 0.03 -14.73 -2.38
C THR A 119 0.19 -16.12 -2.99
N THR A 120 0.86 -17.01 -2.27
CA THR A 120 1.07 -18.40 -2.67
C THR A 120 -0.26 -19.13 -2.87
N ASP A 121 -1.23 -18.91 -1.99
CA ASP A 121 -2.52 -19.60 -2.07
C ASP A 121 -3.39 -19.11 -3.23
N ILE A 122 -3.33 -17.83 -3.60
CA ILE A 122 -3.99 -17.32 -4.81
C ILE A 122 -3.29 -17.89 -6.06
N GLN A 123 -1.96 -17.86 -6.12
CA GLN A 123 -1.21 -18.40 -7.26
C GLN A 123 -1.45 -19.91 -7.48
N ALA A 124 -1.61 -20.67 -6.40
CA ALA A 124 -1.97 -22.08 -6.46
C ALA A 124 -3.43 -22.30 -6.96
N GLY A 125 -4.28 -21.27 -6.91
CA GLY A 125 -5.69 -21.33 -7.26
C GLY A 125 -6.58 -21.84 -6.12
N LYS A 126 -6.07 -21.90 -4.88
CA LYS A 126 -6.84 -22.33 -3.71
C LYS A 126 -7.91 -21.30 -3.35
N PHE A 127 -7.56 -20.02 -3.46
CA PHE A 127 -8.48 -18.90 -3.24
C PHE A 127 -9.72 -18.99 -4.15
N ASP A 128 -9.49 -19.10 -5.47
CA ASP A 128 -10.58 -19.20 -6.45
C ASP A 128 -11.44 -20.45 -6.22
N GLU A 129 -10.82 -21.56 -5.83
CA GLU A 129 -11.53 -22.80 -5.56
C GLU A 129 -12.44 -22.71 -4.33
N LEU A 130 -11.96 -22.07 -3.25
CA LEU A 130 -12.76 -21.79 -2.07
C LEU A 130 -13.91 -20.82 -2.40
N LYS A 131 -13.62 -19.73 -3.11
CA LYS A 131 -14.63 -18.75 -3.53
C LYS A 131 -15.72 -19.40 -4.39
N GLU A 132 -15.36 -20.23 -5.36
CA GLU A 132 -16.33 -20.98 -6.19
C GLU A 132 -17.16 -21.99 -5.37
N TYR A 133 -16.58 -22.57 -4.32
CA TYR A 133 -17.33 -23.41 -3.40
C TYR A 133 -18.37 -22.60 -2.62
N MET A 134 -17.98 -21.47 -2.04
CA MET A 134 -18.88 -20.55 -1.33
C MET A 134 -19.99 -20.01 -2.25
N LEU A 135 -19.65 -19.63 -3.49
CA LEU A 135 -20.63 -19.29 -4.53
C LEU A 135 -21.62 -20.43 -4.76
N SER A 136 -21.14 -21.68 -4.81
CA SER A 136 -22.00 -22.84 -5.03
C SER A 136 -22.97 -23.08 -3.87
N LEU A 137 -22.56 -22.82 -2.62
CA LEU A 137 -23.43 -22.84 -1.45
C LEU A 137 -24.48 -21.71 -1.50
N GLY A 138 -24.03 -20.50 -1.82
CA GLY A 138 -24.85 -19.28 -1.83
C GLY A 138 -25.89 -19.20 -2.96
N ARG A 139 -25.67 -19.88 -4.10
CA ARG A 139 -26.53 -19.78 -5.30
C ARG A 139 -28.00 -20.10 -5.06
N LYS A 140 -28.32 -21.03 -4.15
CA LYS A 140 -29.73 -21.33 -3.80
C LYS A 140 -30.34 -20.26 -2.91
N LYS A 141 -29.53 -19.57 -2.09
CA LYS A 141 -29.97 -18.65 -1.05
C LYS A 141 -30.04 -17.19 -1.53
N TYR A 142 -29.04 -16.72 -2.30
CA TYR A 142 -28.83 -15.30 -2.57
C TYR A 142 -29.06 -14.87 -4.04
N LYS A 143 -29.37 -15.81 -4.93
CA LYS A 143 -29.71 -15.57 -6.35
C LYS A 143 -28.75 -14.56 -7.03
N ASP A 144 -29.20 -13.33 -7.26
CA ASP A 144 -28.47 -12.31 -8.05
C ASP A 144 -27.42 -11.53 -7.23
N GLN A 145 -27.48 -11.58 -5.89
CA GLN A 145 -26.51 -10.91 -4.98
C GLN A 145 -25.43 -11.87 -4.46
N VAL A 146 -25.29 -13.04 -5.08
CA VAL A 146 -24.44 -14.11 -4.56
C VAL A 146 -22.95 -13.74 -4.51
N SER A 147 -22.48 -12.89 -5.42
CA SER A 147 -21.05 -12.51 -5.48
C SER A 147 -20.66 -11.65 -4.29
N ASP A 148 -21.34 -10.52 -4.10
CA ASP A 148 -21.03 -9.57 -3.03
C ASP A 148 -21.15 -10.22 -1.65
N HIS A 149 -22.19 -11.03 -1.45
CA HIS A 149 -22.39 -11.74 -0.20
C HIS A 149 -21.29 -12.78 0.07
N VAL A 150 -20.83 -13.48 -0.96
CA VAL A 150 -19.73 -14.44 -0.82
C VAL A 150 -18.42 -13.73 -0.56
N ASP A 151 -18.16 -12.60 -1.19
CA ASP A 151 -16.96 -11.80 -0.91
C ASP A 151 -16.98 -11.29 0.54
N ASP A 152 -18.14 -10.86 1.06
CA ASP A 152 -18.30 -10.45 2.46
C ASP A 152 -18.08 -11.62 3.44
N GLU A 153 -18.65 -12.80 3.17
CA GLU A 153 -18.43 -14.00 3.99
C GLU A 153 -16.96 -14.47 3.92
N LEU A 154 -16.34 -14.39 2.74
CA LEU A 154 -14.95 -14.78 2.52
C LEU A 154 -13.99 -13.85 3.26
N VAL A 155 -14.19 -12.53 3.21
CA VAL A 155 -13.38 -11.58 3.97
C VAL A 155 -13.48 -11.85 5.47
N LYS A 156 -14.69 -12.02 6.02
CA LYS A 156 -14.88 -12.34 7.45
C LYS A 156 -14.15 -13.62 7.85
N PHE A 157 -14.23 -14.64 6.99
CA PHE A 157 -13.54 -15.90 7.21
C PHE A 157 -12.01 -15.75 7.17
N LEU A 158 -11.46 -15.08 6.16
CA LEU A 158 -10.02 -14.85 6.03
C LEU A 158 -9.48 -13.96 7.15
N ILE A 159 -10.20 -12.92 7.57
CA ILE A 159 -9.86 -12.11 8.75
C ILE A 159 -9.67 -13.01 9.98
N SER A 160 -10.60 -13.93 10.22
CA SER A 160 -10.50 -14.88 11.34
C SER A 160 -9.28 -15.80 11.20
N LYS A 161 -8.97 -16.28 10.00
CA LYS A 161 -7.84 -17.20 9.75
C LYS A 161 -6.48 -16.50 9.84
N PHE A 162 -6.37 -15.26 9.39
CA PHE A 162 -5.14 -14.46 9.49
C PHE A 162 -4.99 -13.73 10.83
N GLY A 163 -5.95 -13.87 11.75
CA GLY A 163 -5.86 -13.34 13.10
C GLY A 163 -6.17 -11.84 13.23
N GLY A 164 -7.01 -11.30 12.34
CA GLY A 164 -7.51 -9.92 12.40
C GLY A 164 -7.34 -9.14 11.10
N ASP A 165 -8.07 -8.03 11.00
CA ASP A 165 -8.14 -7.18 9.81
C ASP A 165 -6.74 -6.69 9.39
N GLY A 166 -5.92 -6.25 10.35
CA GLY A 166 -4.55 -5.81 10.09
C GLY A 166 -3.67 -6.85 9.42
N ASN A 167 -3.67 -8.09 9.91
CA ASN A 167 -2.88 -9.16 9.31
C ASN A 167 -3.41 -9.54 7.93
N PHE A 168 -4.72 -9.58 7.76
CA PHE A 168 -5.35 -9.84 6.47
C PHE A 168 -4.98 -8.77 5.43
N VAL A 169 -5.04 -7.49 5.78
CA VAL A 169 -4.62 -6.37 4.92
C VAL A 169 -3.15 -6.51 4.52
N LYS A 170 -2.27 -6.89 5.44
CA LYS A 170 -0.85 -7.12 5.14
C LYS A 170 -0.67 -8.23 4.11
N GLN A 171 -1.46 -9.30 4.18
CA GLN A 171 -1.45 -10.38 3.21
C GLN A 171 -1.98 -9.93 1.84
N MET A 172 -3.06 -9.14 1.80
CA MET A 172 -3.57 -8.55 0.56
C MET A 172 -2.55 -7.62 -0.10
N SER A 173 -1.88 -6.78 0.68
CA SER A 173 -0.83 -5.86 0.19
C SER A 173 0.33 -6.64 -0.44
N LYS A 174 0.82 -7.70 0.21
CA LYS A 174 1.83 -8.59 -0.36
C LYS A 174 1.40 -9.24 -1.68
N ALA A 175 0.15 -9.72 -1.75
CA ALA A 175 -0.38 -10.33 -2.95
C ALA A 175 -0.43 -9.33 -4.12
N LYS A 176 -0.90 -8.11 -3.86
CA LYS A 176 -0.93 -7.00 -4.83
C LYS A 176 0.47 -6.66 -5.35
N LEU A 177 1.45 -6.53 -4.46
CA LEU A 177 2.83 -6.22 -4.82
C LEU A 177 3.52 -7.34 -5.62
N SER A 178 3.04 -8.57 -5.49
CA SER A 178 3.56 -9.73 -6.23
C SER A 178 2.96 -9.90 -7.62
N GLY A 179 2.09 -8.97 -8.06
CA GLY A 179 1.43 -9.01 -9.37
C GLY A 179 0.33 -10.06 -9.49
N VAL A 180 -0.20 -10.56 -8.36
CA VAL A 180 -1.37 -11.45 -8.35
C VAL A 180 -2.60 -10.64 -8.82
N ASN A 181 -3.40 -11.25 -9.71
CA ASN A 181 -4.57 -10.64 -10.38
C ASN A 181 -5.29 -9.59 -9.53
N ASP A 182 -5.23 -8.33 -9.96
CA ASP A 182 -5.86 -7.19 -9.29
C ASP A 182 -7.36 -7.40 -9.07
N GLU A 183 -8.07 -8.15 -9.92
CA GLU A 183 -9.51 -8.41 -9.75
C GLU A 183 -9.80 -9.23 -8.48
N SER A 184 -8.94 -10.18 -8.12
CA SER A 184 -9.12 -10.99 -6.90
C SER A 184 -8.91 -10.16 -5.64
N VAL A 185 -7.88 -9.31 -5.61
CA VAL A 185 -7.55 -8.47 -4.45
C VAL A 185 -8.53 -7.29 -4.31
N SER A 186 -8.92 -6.66 -5.41
CA SER A 186 -9.89 -5.54 -5.41
C SER A 186 -11.29 -5.96 -4.91
N GLY A 187 -11.72 -7.19 -5.23
CA GLY A 187 -12.95 -7.75 -4.68
C GLY A 187 -12.90 -7.90 -3.16
N LEU A 188 -11.75 -8.32 -2.61
CA LEU A 188 -11.54 -8.40 -1.17
C LEU A 188 -11.48 -7.02 -0.50
N GLU A 189 -10.83 -6.04 -1.13
CA GLU A 189 -10.77 -4.64 -0.65
C GLU A 189 -12.18 -4.03 -0.55
N SER A 190 -12.98 -4.19 -1.61
CA SER A 190 -14.38 -3.73 -1.60
C SER A 190 -15.22 -4.41 -0.52
N ALA A 191 -15.04 -5.71 -0.32
CA ALA A 191 -15.73 -6.45 0.74
C ALA A 191 -15.27 -6.02 2.13
N LEU A 192 -13.97 -5.76 2.33
CA LEU A 192 -13.42 -5.24 3.58
C LEU A 192 -14.05 -3.88 3.92
N PHE A 193 -14.15 -2.95 2.97
CA PHE A 193 -14.81 -1.66 3.21
C PHE A 193 -16.30 -1.81 3.53
N ARG A 194 -17.00 -2.77 2.91
CA ARG A 194 -18.38 -3.10 3.32
C ARG A 194 -18.45 -3.63 4.75
N THR A 195 -17.46 -4.42 5.20
CA THR A 195 -17.42 -4.85 6.61
C THR A 195 -17.18 -3.71 7.59
N TRP A 196 -16.49 -2.65 7.16
CA TRP A 196 -16.28 -1.44 7.94
C TRP A 196 -17.36 -0.38 7.74
N HIS A 197 -18.38 -0.64 6.92
CA HIS A 197 -19.38 0.37 6.60
C HIS A 197 -20.08 0.89 7.87
N GLY A 198 -20.01 2.20 8.09
CA GLY A 198 -20.57 2.88 9.26
C GLY A 198 -19.65 2.89 10.49
N GLU A 199 -18.45 2.29 10.41
CA GLU A 199 -17.43 2.40 11.44
C GLU A 199 -16.76 3.77 11.40
N THR A 200 -16.40 4.28 12.58
CA THR A 200 -15.63 5.53 12.71
C THR A 200 -14.19 5.33 12.25
N GLU A 201 -13.51 6.42 11.93
CA GLU A 201 -12.13 6.38 11.47
C GLU A 201 -11.19 5.78 12.52
N LEU A 202 -11.44 6.07 13.81
CA LEU A 202 -10.72 5.47 14.95
C LEU A 202 -10.98 3.97 15.06
N ALA A 203 -12.22 3.51 14.84
CA ALA A 203 -12.53 2.09 14.90
C ALA A 203 -11.79 1.31 13.80
N VAL A 204 -11.77 1.85 12.57
CA VAL A 204 -10.98 1.27 11.47
C VAL A 204 -9.50 1.29 11.77
N TRP A 205 -8.96 2.40 12.28
CA TRP A 205 -7.54 2.49 12.67
C TRP A 205 -7.15 1.41 13.68
N ASN A 206 -7.99 1.19 14.71
CA ASN A 206 -7.74 0.20 15.74
C ASN A 206 -7.84 -1.25 15.22
N ARG A 207 -8.75 -1.53 14.28
CA ARG A 207 -8.89 -2.85 13.62
C ARG A 207 -7.62 -3.25 12.86
N LEU A 208 -6.88 -2.29 12.33
CA LEU A 208 -5.64 -2.54 11.59
C LEU A 208 -4.47 -2.97 12.48
N GLN A 209 -4.59 -2.83 13.81
CA GLN A 209 -3.65 -3.38 14.79
C GLN A 209 -2.19 -3.05 14.43
N PHE A 210 -1.86 -1.77 14.37
CA PHE A 210 -0.52 -1.32 14.07
C PHE A 210 0.46 -1.76 15.16
N GLY A 211 1.68 -2.15 14.76
CA GLY A 211 2.78 -2.38 15.69
C GLY A 211 3.42 -1.07 16.17
N ASN A 212 4.60 -1.16 16.78
CA ASN A 212 5.34 0.01 17.29
C ASN A 212 6.35 0.61 16.29
N ASP A 213 6.42 0.06 15.07
CA ASP A 213 7.33 0.49 14.01
C ASP A 213 6.57 1.24 12.91
N ALA A 214 6.90 2.52 12.73
CA ALA A 214 6.23 3.38 11.76
C ALA A 214 6.54 2.98 10.31
N LEU A 215 7.74 2.47 10.03
CA LEU A 215 8.10 2.02 8.69
C LEU A 215 7.32 0.76 8.34
N GLU A 216 7.25 -0.21 9.24
CA GLU A 216 6.45 -1.43 9.06
C GLU A 216 4.96 -1.11 8.88
N ALA A 217 4.41 -0.19 9.69
CA ALA A 217 3.04 0.28 9.53
C ALA A 217 2.78 0.84 8.12
N LEU A 218 3.70 1.67 7.62
CA LEU A 218 3.61 2.28 6.30
C LEU A 218 3.76 1.25 5.17
N THR A 219 4.75 0.36 5.24
CA THR A 219 5.07 -0.61 4.18
C THR A 219 4.19 -1.86 4.21
N SER A 220 3.40 -2.07 5.26
CA SER A 220 2.46 -3.20 5.36
C SER A 220 1.17 -3.03 4.55
N GLY A 221 0.96 -1.86 3.94
CA GLY A 221 -0.30 -1.50 3.27
C GLY A 221 -1.44 -1.10 4.22
N LYS A 222 -1.25 -1.20 5.54
CA LYS A 222 -2.26 -0.83 6.54
C LYS A 222 -2.57 0.68 6.53
N VAL A 223 -1.55 1.53 6.41
CA VAL A 223 -1.78 2.99 6.33
C VAL A 223 -2.47 3.35 5.00
N GLU A 224 -2.13 2.66 3.90
CA GLU A 224 -2.78 2.85 2.60
C GLU A 224 -4.26 2.47 2.63
N ILE A 225 -4.61 1.32 3.21
CA ILE A 225 -6.00 0.87 3.27
C ILE A 225 -6.86 1.81 4.15
N ALA A 226 -6.28 2.33 5.24
CA ALA A 226 -6.95 3.30 6.10
C ALA A 226 -7.21 4.61 5.34
N HIS A 227 -6.18 5.14 4.67
CA HIS A 227 -6.28 6.37 3.88
C HIS A 227 -7.36 6.28 2.79
N LYS A 228 -7.39 5.16 2.06
CA LYS A 228 -8.43 4.89 1.05
C LYS A 228 -9.82 4.84 1.67
N TYR A 229 -10.00 4.09 2.76
CA TYR A 229 -11.28 3.99 3.44
C TYR A 229 -11.79 5.38 3.86
N TYR A 230 -10.94 6.23 4.46
CA TYR A 230 -11.33 7.57 4.89
C TYR A 230 -11.72 8.48 3.73
N THR A 231 -11.05 8.33 2.59
CA THR A 231 -11.38 9.04 1.36
C THR A 231 -12.74 8.61 0.81
N GLU A 232 -13.01 7.31 0.79
CA GLU A 232 -14.25 6.74 0.25
C GLU A 232 -15.45 6.91 1.19
N SER A 233 -15.24 6.91 2.51
CA SER A 233 -16.28 7.13 3.51
C SER A 233 -16.77 8.59 3.53
N GLY A 234 -16.15 9.48 2.75
CA GLY A 234 -16.50 10.88 2.68
C GLY A 234 -16.13 11.65 3.95
N SER A 235 -15.04 11.25 4.63
CA SER A 235 -14.58 11.95 5.83
C SER A 235 -14.35 13.43 5.51
N SER A 236 -14.94 14.31 6.32
CA SER A 236 -14.87 15.76 6.11
C SER A 236 -13.52 16.35 6.54
N GLU A 237 -12.72 15.59 7.29
CA GLU A 237 -11.42 16.02 7.78
C GLU A 237 -10.31 15.63 6.81
N ASN A 238 -9.68 16.65 6.22
CA ASN A 238 -8.50 16.45 5.39
C ASN A 238 -7.34 15.88 6.23
N TYR A 239 -6.56 14.97 5.62
CA TYR A 239 -5.34 14.40 6.21
C TYR A 239 -5.54 13.55 7.48
N ILE A 240 -6.74 13.01 7.69
CA ILE A 240 -7.06 12.19 8.87
C ILE A 240 -6.14 10.96 9.02
N ALA A 241 -5.69 10.35 7.92
CA ALA A 241 -4.71 9.26 7.96
C ALA A 241 -3.36 9.71 8.56
N ILE A 242 -2.91 10.92 8.23
CA ILE A 242 -1.68 11.51 8.79
C ILE A 242 -1.87 11.83 10.27
N ASP A 243 -3.03 12.38 10.66
CA ASP A 243 -3.31 12.71 12.06
C ASP A 243 -3.23 11.45 12.94
N TYR A 244 -3.91 10.37 12.54
CA TYR A 244 -3.83 9.09 13.24
C TYR A 244 -2.41 8.49 13.21
N PHE A 245 -1.69 8.62 12.10
CA PHE A 245 -0.33 8.10 11.98
C PHE A 245 0.65 8.84 12.91
N GLN A 246 0.55 10.16 13.01
CA GLN A 246 1.38 10.99 13.90
C GLN A 246 0.95 10.90 15.37
N THR A 247 -0.30 10.55 15.65
CA THR A 247 -0.78 10.27 17.01
C THR A 247 -0.31 8.88 17.48
N SER A 248 -0.28 7.91 16.58
CA SER A 248 0.13 6.53 16.89
C SER A 248 1.64 6.35 16.95
N PHE A 249 2.38 7.16 16.19
CA PHE A 249 3.84 7.09 16.12
C PHE A 249 4.44 8.48 16.30
N PRO A 250 5.53 8.64 17.07
CA PRO A 250 6.18 9.93 17.23
C PRO A 250 6.49 10.58 15.87
N ILE A 251 6.13 11.85 15.69
CA ILE A 251 6.31 12.61 14.44
C ILE A 251 7.71 12.42 13.81
N PRO A 252 8.84 12.47 14.56
CA PRO A 252 10.16 12.23 13.99
C PRO A 252 10.32 10.86 13.32
N ARG A 253 9.67 9.82 13.88
CA ARG A 253 9.68 8.47 13.33
C ARG A 253 8.83 8.39 12.07
N VAL A 254 7.68 9.05 12.05
CA VAL A 254 6.82 9.12 10.86
C VAL A 254 7.55 9.79 9.70
N THR A 255 8.17 10.96 9.92
CA THR A 255 8.92 11.68 8.89
C THR A 255 10.07 10.81 8.32
N VAL A 256 10.79 10.09 9.18
CA VAL A 256 11.85 9.17 8.75
C VAL A 256 11.28 7.96 8.01
N ALA A 257 10.19 7.37 8.49
CA ALA A 257 9.54 6.23 7.84
C ALA A 257 9.08 6.59 6.42
N LEU A 258 8.47 7.76 6.23
CA LEU A 258 8.06 8.27 4.92
C LEU A 258 9.27 8.42 3.99
N ALA A 259 10.36 9.01 4.47
CA ALA A 259 11.57 9.17 3.65
C ALA A 259 12.22 7.84 3.26
N LEU A 260 12.23 6.85 4.17
CA LEU A 260 12.75 5.52 3.87
C LEU A 260 11.85 4.77 2.87
N ALA A 261 10.53 4.83 3.06
CA ALA A 261 9.58 4.18 2.16
C ALA A 261 9.56 4.81 0.75
N LYS A 262 9.97 6.07 0.60
CA LYS A 262 10.19 6.71 -0.71
C LYS A 262 11.30 6.05 -1.53
N LEU A 263 12.27 5.40 -0.88
CA LEU A 263 13.39 4.73 -1.54
C LEU A 263 13.00 3.38 -2.14
N GLU A 264 11.91 2.77 -1.65
CA GLU A 264 11.42 1.49 -2.12
C GLU A 264 10.40 1.69 -3.25
N PRO A 265 10.63 1.14 -4.47
CA PRO A 265 9.75 1.36 -5.61
C PRO A 265 8.27 1.02 -5.33
N ALA A 266 8.04 -0.04 -4.55
CA ALA A 266 6.69 -0.52 -4.21
C ALA A 266 5.88 0.47 -3.34
N THR A 267 6.55 1.31 -2.56
CA THR A 267 5.89 2.25 -1.62
C THR A 267 6.17 3.70 -1.95
N SER A 268 6.98 3.98 -2.99
CA SER A 268 7.50 5.31 -3.26
C SER A 268 6.41 6.34 -3.57
N GLU A 269 5.42 5.96 -4.37
CA GLU A 269 4.30 6.83 -4.73
C GLU A 269 3.45 7.18 -3.50
N PHE A 270 3.00 6.15 -2.76
CA PHE A 270 2.18 6.35 -1.56
C PHE A 270 2.94 7.13 -0.47
N ALA A 271 4.22 6.82 -0.24
CA ALA A 271 5.04 7.52 0.75
C ALA A 271 5.31 8.98 0.36
N THR A 272 5.47 9.27 -0.93
CA THR A 272 5.62 10.65 -1.43
C THR A 272 4.33 11.45 -1.22
N MET A 273 3.18 10.86 -1.56
CA MET A 273 1.86 11.46 -1.29
C MET A 273 1.69 11.75 0.21
N MET A 274 1.94 10.75 1.07
CA MET A 274 1.82 10.89 2.52
C MET A 274 2.81 11.90 3.11
N GLN A 275 4.03 12.04 2.57
CA GLN A 275 4.95 13.11 2.97
C GLN A 275 4.38 14.48 2.63
N HIS A 276 3.78 14.63 1.45
CA HIS A 276 3.16 15.89 1.06
C HIS A 276 1.93 16.23 1.94
N GLU A 277 1.10 15.22 2.24
CA GLU A 277 -0.02 15.36 3.18
C GLU A 277 0.46 15.70 4.60
N GLN A 278 1.58 15.14 5.06
CA GLN A 278 2.19 15.49 6.35
C GLN A 278 2.48 16.99 6.44
N ILE A 279 3.12 17.56 5.42
CA ILE A 279 3.43 19.00 5.41
C ILE A 279 2.15 19.83 5.37
N LYS A 280 1.18 19.45 4.51
CA LYS A 280 -0.11 20.15 4.43
C LYS A 280 -0.94 20.06 5.70
N PHE A 281 -0.86 18.95 6.41
CA PHE A 281 -1.49 18.78 7.71
C PHE A 281 -0.93 19.78 8.71
N TRP A 282 0.40 19.91 8.81
CA TRP A 282 1.02 20.90 9.69
C TRP A 282 0.61 22.34 9.35
N LEU A 283 0.50 22.66 8.06
CA LEU A 283 0.00 23.95 7.59
C LEU A 283 -1.47 24.16 7.98
N SER A 284 -2.33 23.15 7.82
CA SER A 284 -3.75 23.25 8.14
C SER A 284 -4.03 23.44 9.64
N LYS A 285 -3.12 22.98 10.50
CA LYS A 285 -3.18 23.20 11.95
C LYS A 285 -2.58 24.55 12.36
N ASN A 286 -2.12 25.35 11.39
CA ASN A 286 -1.50 26.66 11.59
C ASN A 286 -0.36 26.61 12.63
N HIS A 287 0.43 25.53 12.60
CA HIS A 287 1.62 25.44 13.42
C HIS A 287 2.62 26.53 13.02
N ASP A 288 3.43 26.98 13.97
CA ASP A 288 4.58 27.84 13.67
C ASP A 288 5.80 26.98 13.32
N THR A 289 6.76 27.54 12.59
CA THR A 289 7.99 26.83 12.21
C THR A 289 8.78 26.32 13.41
N SER A 290 8.80 27.07 14.52
CA SER A 290 9.41 26.62 15.78
C SER A 290 8.74 25.37 16.35
N VAL A 291 7.40 25.27 16.25
CA VAL A 291 6.64 24.09 16.67
C VAL A 291 6.98 22.89 15.79
N VAL A 292 7.06 23.07 14.46
CA VAL A 292 7.46 22.01 13.53
C VAL A 292 8.91 21.58 13.78
N PHE A 293 9.81 22.53 14.06
CA PHE A 293 11.18 22.25 14.45
C PHE A 293 11.24 21.36 15.70
N ASP A 294 10.45 21.68 16.72
CA ASP A 294 10.34 20.89 17.94
C ASP A 294 9.71 19.51 17.73
N PHE A 295 8.75 19.39 16.82
CA PHE A 295 8.15 18.11 16.43
C PHE A 295 9.17 17.17 15.81
N LEU A 296 10.11 17.69 15.03
CA LEU A 296 11.11 16.86 14.33
C LEU A 296 12.20 16.32 15.27
N LYS A 297 12.32 16.83 16.51
CA LYS A 297 13.25 16.36 17.55
C LYS A 297 14.64 16.10 16.96
N PHE A 298 15.27 17.16 16.49
CA PHE A 298 16.62 17.10 15.94
C PHE A 298 17.61 16.57 16.98
N SER A 299 18.53 15.71 16.54
CA SER A 299 19.66 15.31 17.38
C SER A 299 20.81 16.28 17.11
N ARG A 300 21.46 16.74 18.18
CA ARG A 300 22.70 17.53 18.07
C ARG A 300 23.89 16.71 17.57
N ASN A 301 23.74 15.39 17.40
CA ASN A 301 24.76 14.58 16.76
C ASN A 301 24.73 14.84 15.23
N PRO A 302 25.75 15.52 14.66
CA PRO A 302 25.77 15.84 13.23
C PRO A 302 25.92 14.58 12.35
N MET A 303 26.37 13.46 12.93
CA MET A 303 26.44 12.15 12.26
C MET A 303 25.11 11.38 12.30
N ASN A 304 24.02 12.00 12.79
CA ASN A 304 22.72 11.38 12.71
C ASN A 304 22.31 11.21 11.24
N ARG A 305 22.26 9.95 10.79
CA ARG A 305 21.87 9.57 9.42
C ARG A 305 20.50 10.10 8.97
N PHE A 306 19.64 10.51 9.90
CA PHE A 306 18.31 11.05 9.62
C PHE A 306 18.21 12.58 9.77
N LEU A 307 19.32 13.27 10.04
CA LEU A 307 19.35 14.73 10.12
C LEU A 307 18.85 15.36 8.81
N ASP A 308 19.32 14.83 7.68
CA ASP A 308 19.01 15.39 6.35
C ASP A 308 17.54 15.28 6.00
N VAL A 309 16.95 14.12 6.28
CA VAL A 309 15.51 13.89 6.09
C VAL A 309 14.66 14.89 6.88
N LYS A 310 15.06 15.19 8.13
CA LYS A 310 14.32 16.12 8.98
C LYS A 310 14.51 17.58 8.56
N LEU A 311 15.74 17.95 8.16
CA LEU A 311 16.01 19.29 7.62
C LEU A 311 15.29 19.52 6.30
N GLU A 312 15.22 18.49 5.44
CA GLU A 312 14.43 18.53 4.20
C GLU A 312 12.94 18.74 4.51
N ALA A 313 12.37 17.98 5.44
CA ALA A 313 10.96 18.16 5.84
C ALA A 313 10.68 19.58 6.39
N LEU A 314 11.57 20.12 7.22
CA LEU A 314 11.48 21.48 7.74
C LEU A 314 11.58 22.52 6.61
N SER A 315 12.55 22.38 5.70
CA SER A 315 12.70 23.28 4.56
C SER A 315 11.49 23.27 3.64
N PHE A 316 10.88 22.10 3.42
CA PHE A 316 9.69 21.98 2.58
C PHE A 316 8.50 22.67 3.26
N TYR A 317 8.31 22.45 4.56
CA TYR A 317 7.30 23.15 5.33
C TYR A 317 7.46 24.68 5.23
N ILE A 318 8.67 25.22 5.45
CA ILE A 318 8.96 26.65 5.35
C ILE A 318 8.71 27.18 3.93
N SER A 319 9.11 26.42 2.90
CA SER A 319 8.89 26.85 1.50
C SER A 319 7.40 27.01 1.17
N LEU A 320 6.52 26.22 1.79
CA LEU A 320 5.07 26.30 1.58
C LEU A 320 4.37 27.36 2.43
N LEU A 321 5.00 27.90 3.47
CA LEU A 321 4.51 29.08 4.18
C LEU A 321 4.49 30.33 3.28
N ASN A 322 5.16 30.29 2.12
CA ASN A 322 5.38 31.42 1.23
C ASN A 322 5.88 32.67 1.99
N PRO A 323 6.96 32.56 2.80
CA PRO A 323 7.55 33.75 3.41
C PRO A 323 7.92 34.71 2.27
N THR A 324 7.39 35.93 2.29
CA THR A 324 7.65 36.95 1.26
C THR A 324 9.13 37.29 1.24
N GLN A 325 9.93 36.55 0.46
CA GLN A 325 11.38 36.66 0.33
C GLN A 325 12.18 36.58 1.66
N PRO A 326 13.30 35.86 1.70
CA PRO A 326 13.88 35.07 0.62
C PRO A 326 13.11 33.74 0.41
N TYR A 327 13.09 33.30 -0.86
CA TYR A 327 12.52 32.02 -1.24
C TYR A 327 13.42 30.89 -0.73
N VAL A 328 12.89 29.99 0.11
CA VAL A 328 13.59 28.75 0.44
C VAL A 328 13.24 27.72 -0.61
N LYS A 329 14.23 27.30 -1.39
CA LYS A 329 14.05 26.12 -2.21
C LYS A 329 13.95 24.90 -1.28
N ALA A 330 12.91 24.09 -1.46
CA ALA A 330 12.74 22.86 -0.68
C ALA A 330 13.98 21.97 -0.80
N GLY A 331 14.53 21.56 0.34
CA GLY A 331 15.75 20.76 0.47
C GLY A 331 17.05 21.57 0.49
N ASP A 332 17.01 22.90 0.32
CA ASP A 332 18.22 23.73 0.29
C ASP A 332 18.65 24.16 1.70
N LEU A 333 19.77 23.59 2.16
CA LEU A 333 20.32 23.87 3.49
C LEU A 333 20.99 25.24 3.58
N TRP A 334 21.44 25.81 2.44
CA TRP A 334 22.00 27.16 2.41
C TRP A 334 20.89 28.19 2.63
N ASP A 335 19.77 28.04 1.92
CA ASP A 335 18.60 28.90 2.08
C ASP A 335 18.06 28.86 3.51
N LEU A 336 18.06 27.69 4.15
CA LEU A 336 17.72 27.54 5.56
C LEU A 336 18.67 28.34 6.48
N ALA A 337 19.98 28.27 6.25
CA ALA A 337 20.96 29.03 7.02
C ALA A 337 20.79 30.54 6.83
N ARG A 338 20.60 30.97 5.58
CA ARG A 338 20.32 32.38 5.24
C ARG A 338 19.07 32.88 5.96
N LEU A 339 18.00 32.09 5.97
CA LEU A 339 16.78 32.44 6.69
C LEU A 339 16.99 32.55 8.20
N ALA A 340 17.69 31.60 8.81
CA ALA A 340 17.95 31.62 10.24
C ALA A 340 18.76 32.86 10.63
N VAL A 341 19.85 33.17 9.90
CA VAL A 341 20.63 34.40 10.12
C VAL A 341 19.79 35.65 9.87
N GLY A 342 18.99 35.69 8.79
CA GLY A 342 18.15 36.82 8.46
C GLY A 342 17.05 37.11 9.50
N SER A 343 16.51 36.06 10.13
CA SER A 343 15.48 36.18 11.17
C SER A 343 15.95 36.97 12.40
N SER A 344 17.25 36.93 12.69
CA SER A 344 17.86 37.67 13.81
C SER A 344 18.15 39.14 13.48
N ILE A 345 18.09 39.56 12.21
CA ILE A 345 18.61 40.86 11.73
C ILE A 345 17.51 41.84 11.32
N GLU A 346 16.55 41.44 10.47
CA GLU A 346 15.73 42.44 9.75
C GLU A 346 14.26 42.05 9.52
N ASN A 347 13.91 40.76 9.45
CA ASN A 347 12.53 40.29 9.24
C ASN A 347 12.47 38.78 9.45
N ASP A 348 11.45 38.28 10.15
CA ASP A 348 11.27 36.84 10.42
C ASP A 348 9.97 36.29 9.78
N PRO A 349 9.88 36.28 8.44
CA PRO A 349 8.66 35.86 7.75
C PRO A 349 8.35 34.37 7.94
N ALA A 350 9.37 33.58 8.30
CA ALA A 350 9.24 32.15 8.58
C ALA A 350 9.05 31.84 10.07
N ARG A 351 8.98 32.84 10.97
CA ARG A 351 8.83 32.65 12.42
C ARG A 351 9.91 31.73 13.02
N LEU A 352 11.14 31.87 12.54
CA LEU A 352 12.33 31.13 12.92
C LEU A 352 13.05 31.69 14.14
N LEU A 353 12.79 32.93 14.56
CA LEU A 353 13.47 33.55 15.71
C LEU A 353 13.50 32.67 16.97
N PRO A 354 12.49 31.85 17.31
CA PRO A 354 12.57 30.95 18.46
C PRO A 354 13.51 29.75 18.27
N CYS A 355 13.90 29.41 17.04
CA CYS A 355 14.70 28.24 16.70
C CYS A 355 15.87 28.53 15.73
N ASP A 356 16.22 29.79 15.48
CA ASP A 356 17.26 30.24 14.56
C ASP A 356 18.66 29.75 14.98
N ILE A 357 19.05 29.98 16.23
CA ILE A 357 20.32 29.54 16.80
C ILE A 357 20.41 28.00 16.81
N PRO A 358 19.43 27.25 17.36
CA PRO A 358 19.45 25.79 17.27
C PRO A 358 19.52 25.25 15.84
N LEU A 359 18.86 25.89 14.87
CA LEU A 359 18.91 25.51 13.47
C LEU A 359 20.31 25.74 12.88
N LEU A 360 20.93 26.90 13.14
CA LEU A 360 22.31 27.18 12.73
C LEU A 360 23.31 26.20 13.36
N GLU A 361 23.18 25.87 14.64
CA GLU A 361 24.02 24.86 15.31
C GLU A 361 23.96 23.50 14.60
N LEU A 362 22.77 23.08 14.15
CA LEU A 362 22.59 21.83 13.41
C LEU A 362 23.23 21.87 12.03
N LEU A 363 23.01 22.95 11.27
CA LEU A 363 23.56 23.12 9.93
C LEU A 363 25.09 23.22 9.96
N PHE A 364 25.62 24.02 10.87
CA PHE A 364 27.05 24.23 11.05
C PHE A 364 27.73 22.97 11.59
N GLY A 365 27.13 22.29 12.57
CA GLY A 365 27.60 20.99 13.04
C GLY A 365 27.70 19.97 11.90
N LYS A 366 26.69 19.95 11.02
CA LYS A 366 26.68 19.10 9.83
C LYS A 366 27.82 19.45 8.85
N TRP A 367 28.00 20.71 8.47
CA TRP A 367 29.06 21.11 7.55
C TRP A 367 30.46 20.87 8.12
N ARG A 368 30.63 21.12 9.43
CA ARG A 368 31.86 20.80 10.15
C ARG A 368 32.15 19.30 10.16
N SER A 369 31.12 18.45 10.30
CA SER A 369 31.27 16.99 10.23
C SER A 369 31.72 16.48 8.85
N ARG A 370 31.52 17.29 7.80
CA ARG A 370 32.02 17.06 6.43
C ARG A 370 33.39 17.70 6.19
N ASN A 371 34.03 18.25 7.23
CA ASN A 371 35.32 18.95 7.18
C ASN A 371 35.36 20.13 6.20
N ILE A 372 34.25 20.86 6.06
CA ILE A 372 34.18 22.01 5.15
C ILE A 372 34.84 23.23 5.81
N PRO A 373 35.93 23.78 5.27
CA PRO A 373 36.57 25.00 5.78
C PRO A 373 35.65 26.22 5.65
N SER A 374 35.77 27.21 6.55
CA SER A 374 34.89 28.39 6.52
C SER A 374 35.06 29.24 5.25
N ASP A 375 36.28 29.30 4.72
CA ASP A 375 36.64 30.02 3.50
C ASP A 375 36.15 29.33 2.22
N GLU A 376 35.87 28.02 2.28
CA GLU A 376 35.32 27.25 1.16
C GLU A 376 33.81 27.02 1.29
N LEU A 377 33.20 27.41 2.43
CA LEU A 377 31.81 27.09 2.75
C LEU A 377 30.84 27.57 1.66
N TYR A 378 30.96 28.83 1.25
CA TYR A 378 30.09 29.42 0.25
C TYR A 378 30.18 28.67 -1.09
N GLU A 379 31.41 28.40 -1.54
CA GLU A 379 31.63 27.74 -2.83
C GLU A 379 31.15 26.28 -2.82
N GLN A 380 31.37 25.56 -1.70
CA GLN A 380 31.02 24.14 -1.58
C GLN A 380 29.54 23.88 -1.31
N ILE A 381 28.84 24.77 -0.60
CA ILE A 381 27.44 24.57 -0.20
C ILE A 381 26.47 25.34 -1.08
N HIS A 382 26.72 26.62 -1.37
CA HIS A 382 25.83 27.43 -2.20
C HIS A 382 26.09 27.21 -3.70
N GLY A 383 27.37 27.06 -4.09
CA GLY A 383 27.79 26.94 -5.49
C GLY A 383 27.92 28.31 -6.15
N GLY A 384 29.09 28.92 -6.03
CA GLY A 384 29.38 30.27 -6.53
C GLY A 384 30.72 30.79 -6.02
N LYS A 385 31.04 32.06 -6.27
CA LYS A 385 32.22 32.73 -5.69
C LYS A 385 31.80 33.71 -4.61
N MET A 386 32.58 33.78 -3.53
CA MET A 386 32.29 34.68 -2.40
C MET A 386 32.24 36.16 -2.80
N ALA A 387 32.90 36.55 -3.90
CA ALA A 387 32.84 37.91 -4.43
C ALA A 387 31.42 38.34 -4.89
N ASP A 388 30.56 37.36 -5.18
CA ASP A 388 29.19 37.58 -5.65
C ASP A 388 28.17 37.46 -4.50
N ALA A 389 28.63 37.17 -3.28
CA ALA A 389 27.81 36.94 -2.09
C ALA A 389 27.21 38.24 -1.53
N ASP A 390 25.92 38.22 -1.17
CA ASP A 390 25.29 39.35 -0.52
C ASP A 390 25.62 39.43 0.98
N TYR A 391 25.06 40.44 1.66
CA TYR A 391 25.31 40.66 3.09
C TYR A 391 24.86 39.48 3.96
N THR A 392 23.74 38.83 3.61
CA THR A 392 23.21 37.69 4.37
C THR A 392 24.09 36.46 4.15
N ASP A 393 24.56 36.23 2.93
CA ASP A 393 25.53 35.17 2.63
C ASP A 393 26.85 35.35 3.41
N GLN A 394 27.37 36.58 3.43
CA GLN A 394 28.55 36.93 4.23
C GLN A 394 28.33 36.65 5.71
N SER A 395 27.16 37.01 6.22
CA SER A 395 26.78 36.76 7.62
C SER A 395 26.71 35.26 7.95
N VAL A 396 26.20 34.41 7.04
CA VAL A 396 26.21 32.95 7.22
C VAL A 396 27.64 32.41 7.35
N VAL A 397 28.55 32.85 6.48
CA VAL A 397 29.96 32.42 6.51
C VAL A 397 30.66 32.89 7.80
N ASP A 398 30.41 34.13 8.23
CA ASP A 398 30.99 34.69 9.45
C ASP A 398 30.49 33.97 10.71
N GLU A 399 29.19 33.68 10.78
CA GLU A 399 28.61 32.89 11.87
C GLU A 399 29.17 31.46 11.90
N TYR A 400 29.33 30.80 10.75
CA TYR A 400 29.97 29.48 10.68
C TYR A 400 31.44 29.51 11.14
N LYS A 401 32.18 30.54 10.71
CA LYS A 401 33.57 30.76 11.14
C LYS A 401 33.68 30.97 12.64
N ASN A 402 32.72 31.68 13.25
CA ASN A 402 32.67 31.89 14.69
C ASN A 402 32.28 30.60 15.43
N PHE A 403 31.32 29.84 14.92
CA PHE A 403 30.96 28.52 15.45
C PHE A 403 32.16 27.57 15.51
N GLY A 404 33.07 27.63 14.53
CA GLY A 404 34.31 26.84 14.54
C GLY A 404 35.31 27.20 15.65
N LYS A 405 35.28 28.44 16.16
CA LYS A 405 36.19 28.94 17.21
C LYS A 405 35.70 28.67 18.63
N VAL A 406 34.39 28.50 18.82
CA VAL A 406 33.74 28.38 20.13
C VAL A 406 33.69 26.91 20.56
N ASP A 407 34.83 26.36 20.92
CA ASP A 407 34.89 25.28 21.92
C ASP A 407 35.13 25.99 23.28
N GLY A 408 34.06 26.60 23.82
CA GLY A 408 34.03 27.30 25.12
C GLY A 408 33.52 28.75 25.08
N SER A 409 32.24 28.94 25.44
CA SER A 409 31.55 30.20 25.78
C SER A 409 31.22 31.20 24.65
N ILE A 410 29.92 31.43 24.47
CA ILE A 410 29.30 32.38 23.54
C ILE A 410 29.57 33.82 24.03
N VAL A 411 30.15 34.65 23.17
CA VAL A 411 29.96 36.11 23.21
C VAL A 411 29.29 36.48 21.89
N ILE A 412 28.01 36.83 21.96
CA ILE A 412 27.30 37.46 20.85
C ILE A 412 27.93 38.85 20.68
N THR A 413 28.72 39.04 19.62
CA THR A 413 29.09 40.38 19.19
C THR A 413 27.84 41.04 18.64
N SER A 414 27.18 41.85 19.47
CA SER A 414 26.15 42.78 19.04
C SER A 414 26.68 43.64 17.88
N VAL A 415 26.13 43.45 16.69
CA VAL A 415 26.42 44.28 15.52
C VAL A 415 25.91 45.70 15.80
N PRO A 416 26.73 46.75 15.67
CA PRO A 416 26.30 48.11 15.93
C PRO A 416 25.47 48.63 14.74
N PHE A 417 24.17 48.86 14.94
CA PHE A 417 23.36 49.61 13.99
C PHE A 417 23.82 51.08 13.90
N PRO A 418 23.88 51.68 12.70
CA PRO A 418 23.94 53.13 12.59
C PRO A 418 22.60 53.71 13.03
N ARG A 419 22.61 54.54 14.09
CA ARG A 419 21.45 55.33 14.51
C ARG A 419 20.99 56.21 13.33
N ARG A 420 19.78 55.97 12.82
CA ARG A 420 19.09 56.95 11.98
C ARG A 420 18.68 58.14 12.86
N SER A 421 19.16 59.31 12.46
CA SER A 421 18.73 60.64 12.91
C SER A 421 17.28 60.91 12.56
#